data_AF-A0A3B3VAV9-F1
#
_entry.id   AF-A0A3B3VAV9-F1
#
_cell.length_a   1.000
_cell.length_b   1.000
_cell.length_c   1.000
_cell.angle_alpha   90.00
_cell.angle_beta   90.00
_cell.angle_gamma   90.00
#
_symmetry.space_group_name_H-M   'P 1'
#
loop_
_entity.id
_entity.type
_entity.pdbx_description
1 polymer ?
#
loop_
_entity_poly.entity_id
_entity_poly.type
_entity_poly.pdbx_seq_one_letter_code
_entity_poly.pdbx_strand_id
1 'polypeptide(L)'
;MDALSIVVDEVALEGLDGITLPSLWIRLEDREPKFPLKLDNCTKGFIWRSLVNNADLSFHELPEEREDIELFDRFKDIDPETGFETQKQKFSHDRRDVYPLHVIPENQDGIQGSCVFFKERKNVTKQIRSKSFAPLVNLEEAQERYGRKLVVVASQALRFRTLIGSNNDPESKISNDSYCVLERVGRGRWQGELQSDLHGSLFKIDARKMHYLRKCLVKHELITMQSYVRRLKTGQQQHSILLLLKRFHVNRSVWFRFCFSAYLVNSYKFSNFRHNKIPAEDFTSITTRSIKQG
;
A
#
# COMPACT_ATOMS: atom_id res chain seq x y z
N MET A 1 17.14 -5.54 5.00
CA MET A 1 16.81 -5.15 6.38
C MET A 1 16.69 -6.42 7.20
N ASP A 2 17.25 -6.43 8.40
CA ASP A 2 16.96 -7.43 9.41
C ASP A 2 15.51 -7.30 9.94
N ALA A 3 15.06 -8.25 10.74
CA ALA A 3 13.68 -8.27 11.25
C ALA A 3 13.32 -7.03 12.09
N LEU A 4 14.21 -6.54 12.94
CA LEU A 4 13.90 -5.43 13.84
C LEU A 4 13.87 -4.10 13.10
N SER A 5 14.76 -3.90 12.13
CA SER A 5 14.69 -2.72 11.25
C SER A 5 13.41 -2.72 10.42
N ILE A 6 12.92 -3.88 9.96
CA ILE A 6 11.60 -3.96 9.31
C ILE A 6 10.49 -3.49 10.25
N VAL A 7 10.44 -3.99 11.49
CA VAL A 7 9.43 -3.59 12.47
C VAL A 7 9.42 -2.07 12.67
N VAL A 8 10.59 -1.48 12.86
CA VAL A 8 10.73 -0.03 13.07
C VAL A 8 10.28 0.74 11.82
N ASP A 9 10.62 0.25 10.63
CA ASP A 9 10.20 0.83 9.36
C ASP A 9 8.67 0.78 9.20
N GLU A 10 8.03 -0.33 9.56
CA GLU A 10 6.56 -0.47 9.54
C GLU A 10 5.88 0.53 10.50
N VAL A 11 6.43 0.72 11.71
CA VAL A 11 5.94 1.72 12.66
C VAL A 11 6.09 3.14 12.09
N ALA A 12 7.23 3.45 11.48
CA ALA A 12 7.51 4.76 10.92
C ALA A 12 6.62 5.09 9.72
N LEU A 13 6.27 4.10 8.89
CA LEU A 13 5.39 4.26 7.73
C LEU A 13 3.95 4.60 8.09
N GLU A 14 3.47 4.24 9.28
CA GLU A 14 2.13 4.65 9.74
C GLU A 14 2.05 6.13 10.15
N GLY A 15 3.15 6.87 10.06
CA GLY A 15 3.15 8.31 10.21
C GLY A 15 2.85 8.79 11.63
N LEU A 16 2.42 10.04 11.75
CA LEU A 16 2.17 10.67 13.06
C LEU A 16 1.04 10.02 13.87
N ASP A 17 0.07 9.38 13.21
CA ASP A 17 -1.00 8.59 13.89
C ASP A 17 -0.45 7.38 14.65
N GLY A 18 0.70 6.85 14.20
CA GLY A 18 1.28 5.62 14.73
C GLY A 18 0.46 4.37 14.43
N ILE A 19 1.00 3.22 14.86
CA ILE A 19 0.44 1.90 14.60
C ILE A 19 -0.04 1.24 15.89
N THR A 20 -1.19 0.55 15.85
CA THR A 20 -1.65 -0.30 16.97
C THR A 20 -0.93 -1.65 16.87
N LEU A 21 -0.79 -2.38 17.99
CA LEU A 21 -0.15 -3.69 17.96
C LEU A 21 -0.82 -4.69 16.99
N PRO A 22 -2.16 -4.84 16.96
CA PRO A 22 -2.82 -5.71 15.99
C PRO A 22 -2.52 -5.31 14.53
N SER A 23 -2.62 -4.02 14.19
CA SER A 23 -2.30 -3.52 12.85
C SER A 23 -0.84 -3.73 12.47
N LEU A 24 0.10 -3.68 13.42
CA LEU A 24 1.49 -4.03 13.18
C LEU A 24 1.65 -5.50 12.78
N TRP A 25 0.93 -6.41 13.44
CA TRP A 25 0.94 -7.83 13.06
C TRP A 25 0.40 -8.01 11.65
N ILE A 26 -0.73 -7.37 11.32
CA ILE A 26 -1.33 -7.41 9.98
C ILE A 26 -0.33 -6.91 8.92
N ARG A 27 0.36 -5.78 9.16
CA ARG A 27 1.38 -5.25 8.23
C ARG A 27 2.55 -6.20 8.04
N LEU A 28 3.05 -6.81 9.12
CA LEU A 28 4.20 -7.71 9.06
C LEU A 28 3.86 -9.03 8.35
N GLU A 29 2.63 -9.53 8.50
CA GLU A 29 2.15 -10.74 7.83
C GLU A 29 2.03 -10.57 6.31
N ASP A 30 1.52 -9.42 5.85
CA ASP A 30 1.27 -9.12 4.42
C ASP A 30 2.44 -8.42 3.72
N ARG A 31 3.57 -8.22 4.42
CA ARG A 31 4.70 -7.44 3.92
C ARG A 31 5.37 -8.11 2.70
N GLU A 32 5.81 -7.29 1.73
CA GLU A 32 6.70 -7.70 0.64
C GLU A 32 8.05 -6.96 0.69
N PRO A 33 9.24 -7.58 0.58
CA PRO A 33 9.52 -8.98 0.83
C PRO A 33 8.98 -9.47 2.18
N LYS A 34 8.71 -10.77 2.25
CA LYS A 34 8.14 -11.45 3.41
C LYS A 34 8.96 -11.19 4.66
N PHE A 35 8.27 -10.92 5.77
CA PHE A 35 8.90 -10.78 7.08
C PHE A 35 9.65 -12.09 7.46
N PRO A 36 10.93 -12.00 7.88
CA PRO A 36 11.77 -13.18 8.02
C PRO A 36 11.46 -14.07 9.24
N LEU A 37 10.62 -13.60 10.19
CA LEU A 37 10.26 -14.35 11.40
C LEU A 37 8.79 -14.78 11.37
N LYS A 38 8.49 -15.90 12.03
CA LYS A 38 7.10 -16.33 12.25
C LYS A 38 6.50 -15.52 13.39
N LEU A 39 5.29 -15.00 13.23
CA LEU A 39 4.63 -14.16 14.25
C LEU A 39 3.89 -14.99 15.31
N ASP A 40 4.61 -15.91 15.95
CA ASP A 40 4.15 -16.60 17.16
C ASP A 40 4.28 -15.72 18.41
N ASN A 41 3.73 -16.18 19.54
CA ASN A 41 3.71 -15.40 20.79
C ASN A 41 5.12 -15.05 21.29
N CYS A 42 6.07 -15.97 21.14
CA CYS A 42 7.47 -15.74 21.51
C CYS A 42 8.08 -14.60 20.67
N THR A 43 7.87 -14.63 19.36
CA THR A 43 8.36 -13.61 18.43
C THR A 43 7.67 -12.27 18.65
N LYS A 44 6.35 -12.25 18.88
CA LYS A 44 5.61 -11.02 19.23
C LYS A 44 6.15 -10.40 20.52
N GLY A 45 6.43 -11.21 21.55
CA GLY A 45 7.06 -10.75 22.78
C GLY A 45 8.48 -10.21 22.58
N PHE A 46 9.26 -10.82 21.67
CA PHE A 46 10.58 -10.32 21.27
C PHE A 46 10.48 -8.98 20.53
N ILE A 47 9.56 -8.85 19.57
CA ILE A 47 9.29 -7.60 18.85
C ILE A 47 8.85 -6.52 19.83
N TRP A 48 7.96 -6.83 20.78
CA TRP A 48 7.55 -5.89 21.84
C TRP A 48 8.74 -5.33 22.60
N ARG A 49 9.64 -6.19 23.10
CA ARG A 49 10.86 -5.74 23.79
C ARG A 49 11.72 -4.84 22.89
N SER A 50 11.86 -5.17 21.60
CA SER A 50 12.58 -4.32 20.66
C SER A 50 11.94 -2.94 20.47
N LEU A 51 10.61 -2.87 20.38
CA LEU A 51 9.88 -1.61 20.28
C LEU A 51 10.09 -0.76 21.54
N VAL A 52 9.95 -1.39 22.70
CA VAL A 52 10.08 -0.74 24.01
C VAL A 52 11.49 -0.20 24.22
N ASN A 53 12.52 -0.94 23.82
CA ASN A 53 13.91 -0.54 23.99
C ASN A 53 14.36 0.55 23.01
N ASN A 54 13.57 0.89 21.98
CA ASN A 54 13.96 1.83 20.93
C ASN A 54 13.66 3.29 21.30
N ALA A 55 14.71 4.10 21.46
CA ALA A 55 14.59 5.50 21.87
C ALA A 55 13.81 6.41 20.89
N ASP A 56 13.81 6.09 19.60
CA ASP A 56 13.07 6.81 18.56
C ASP A 56 11.58 6.49 18.53
N LEU A 57 11.13 5.54 19.35
CA LEU A 57 9.72 5.17 19.47
C LEU A 57 9.12 5.71 20.76
N SER A 58 7.87 6.15 20.66
CA SER A 58 7.05 6.61 21.78
C SER A 58 5.70 5.90 21.76
N PHE A 59 5.09 5.78 22.93
CA PHE A 59 3.84 5.07 23.12
C PHE A 59 2.76 6.03 23.59
N HIS A 60 1.61 5.98 22.93
CA HIS A 60 0.49 6.85 23.23
C HIS A 60 -0.80 6.05 23.37
N GLU A 61 -1.65 6.46 24.29
CA GLU A 61 -3.00 5.94 24.47
C GLU A 61 -3.97 6.89 23.77
N LEU A 62 -4.72 6.37 22.81
CA LEU A 62 -5.79 7.09 22.12
C LEU A 62 -7.02 7.25 23.03
N PRO A 63 -7.85 8.30 22.82
CA PRO A 63 -9.09 8.47 23.59
C PRO A 63 -10.09 7.32 23.34
N GLU A 64 -10.13 6.82 22.10
CA GLU A 64 -10.99 5.73 21.64
C GLU A 64 -10.19 4.59 20.99
N GLU A 65 -10.79 3.41 20.94
CA GLU A 65 -10.17 2.28 20.23
C GLU A 65 -10.15 2.53 18.74
N ARG A 66 -8.99 2.30 18.11
CA ARG A 66 -8.89 2.34 16.65
C ARG A 66 -9.13 0.96 16.07
N GLU A 67 -9.98 0.89 15.04
CA GLU A 67 -10.20 -0.33 14.26
C GLU A 67 -8.90 -0.81 13.60
N ASP A 68 -8.84 -2.11 13.31
CA ASP A 68 -7.70 -2.69 12.63
C ASP A 68 -7.67 -2.27 11.17
N ILE A 69 -6.46 -2.19 10.60
CA ILE A 69 -6.30 -1.85 9.19
C ILE A 69 -6.88 -2.95 8.29
N GLU A 70 -7.61 -2.54 7.26
CA GLU A 70 -8.01 -3.45 6.17
C GLU A 70 -7.00 -3.33 5.03
N LEU A 71 -6.18 -4.37 4.87
CA LEU A 71 -5.27 -4.46 3.75
C LEU A 71 -6.01 -4.84 2.47
N PHE A 72 -5.53 -4.31 1.36
CA PHE A 72 -6.07 -4.63 0.06
C PHE A 72 -4.98 -4.70 -0.99
N ASP A 73 -5.18 -5.61 -1.92
CA ASP A 73 -4.32 -5.72 -3.10
C ASP A 73 -5.03 -5.10 -4.31
N ARG A 74 -4.55 -3.91 -4.69
CA ARG A 74 -5.01 -3.15 -5.87
C ARG A 74 -4.79 -3.93 -7.16
N PHE A 75 -3.82 -4.85 -7.18
CA PHE A 75 -3.40 -5.55 -8.38
C PHE A 75 -4.01 -6.96 -8.52
N LYS A 76 -4.78 -7.42 -7.53
CA LYS A 76 -5.35 -8.78 -7.50
C LYS A 76 -6.32 -9.07 -8.64
N ASP A 77 -7.21 -8.13 -8.95
CA ASP A 77 -8.26 -8.31 -9.95
C ASP A 77 -8.04 -7.39 -11.16
N ILE A 78 -6.81 -7.40 -11.66
CA ILE A 78 -6.45 -6.76 -12.90
C ILE A 78 -6.73 -7.71 -14.07
N ASP A 79 -7.42 -7.20 -15.07
CA ASP A 79 -7.67 -7.91 -16.31
C ASP A 79 -6.34 -8.15 -17.04
N PRO A 80 -5.96 -9.42 -17.30
CA PRO A 80 -4.68 -9.74 -17.91
C PRO A 80 -4.59 -9.34 -19.38
N GLU A 81 -5.71 -9.18 -20.10
CA GLU A 81 -5.71 -8.77 -21.51
C GLU A 81 -5.58 -7.26 -21.66
N THR A 82 -6.35 -6.52 -20.87
CA THR A 82 -6.49 -5.06 -20.99
C THR A 82 -5.59 -4.29 -20.03
N GLY A 83 -5.16 -4.94 -18.94
CA GLY A 83 -4.38 -4.31 -17.89
C GLY A 83 -5.17 -3.37 -16.98
N PHE A 84 -6.49 -3.43 -17.02
CA PHE A 84 -7.34 -2.54 -16.22
C PHE A 84 -7.83 -3.24 -14.96
N GLU A 85 -7.99 -2.47 -13.89
CA GLU A 85 -8.69 -2.91 -12.69
C GLU A 85 -10.13 -3.32 -13.04
N THR A 86 -10.53 -4.53 -12.68
CA THR A 86 -11.86 -5.07 -12.95
C THR A 86 -12.90 -4.62 -11.91
N GLN A 87 -14.17 -4.72 -12.27
CA GLN A 87 -15.30 -4.25 -11.46
C GLN A 87 -15.54 -5.06 -10.16
N LYS A 88 -14.78 -6.12 -9.91
CA LYS A 88 -14.98 -7.02 -8.75
C LYS A 88 -14.39 -6.49 -7.44
N GLN A 89 -13.51 -5.48 -7.49
CA GLN A 89 -12.94 -4.91 -6.26
C GLN A 89 -13.90 -3.94 -5.57
N LYS A 90 -14.01 -4.05 -4.24
CA LYS A 90 -14.55 -2.96 -3.41
C LYS A 90 -13.67 -1.74 -3.65
N PHE A 91 -14.30 -0.62 -4.02
CA PHE A 91 -13.58 0.61 -4.31
C PHE A 91 -12.90 1.11 -3.02
N SER A 92 -11.78 1.84 -3.14
CA SER A 92 -11.12 2.46 -1.99
C SER A 92 -12.07 3.30 -1.13
N HIS A 93 -13.10 3.89 -1.76
CA HIS A 93 -14.14 4.69 -1.11
C HIS A 93 -15.15 3.87 -0.29
N ASP A 94 -15.28 2.57 -0.54
CA ASP A 94 -16.19 1.67 0.19
C ASP A 94 -15.57 1.16 1.50
N ARG A 95 -14.27 1.42 1.73
CA ARG A 95 -13.55 1.01 2.93
C ARG A 95 -13.53 2.15 3.94
N ARG A 96 -13.63 1.80 5.23
CA ARG A 96 -13.40 2.78 6.30
C ARG A 96 -11.93 3.16 6.32
N ASP A 97 -11.67 4.46 6.28
CA ASP A 97 -10.34 4.97 6.51
C ASP A 97 -10.11 5.11 8.02
N VAL A 98 -9.29 4.22 8.58
CA VAL A 98 -8.89 4.27 10.00
C VAL A 98 -7.86 5.38 10.28
N TYR A 99 -7.47 6.13 9.25
CA TYR A 99 -6.54 7.26 9.30
C TYR A 99 -7.13 8.51 8.63
N PRO A 100 -8.22 9.06 9.20
CA PRO A 100 -8.80 10.31 8.70
C PRO A 100 -7.77 11.44 8.68
N LEU A 101 -7.80 12.24 7.61
CA LEU A 101 -6.87 13.35 7.43
C LEU A 101 -7.19 14.49 8.41
N HIS A 102 -6.23 14.80 9.26
CA HIS A 102 -6.17 16.02 10.08
C HIS A 102 -4.74 16.53 10.11
N VAL A 103 -4.44 17.54 9.29
CA VAL A 103 -3.08 18.10 9.15
C VAL A 103 -2.76 18.94 10.37
N ILE A 104 -1.65 18.62 11.05
CA ILE A 104 -1.20 19.39 12.22
C ILE A 104 -0.54 20.68 11.75
N PRO A 105 -0.97 21.87 12.21
CA PRO A 105 -0.31 23.13 11.86
C PRO A 105 1.16 23.16 12.28
N GLU A 106 1.94 24.02 11.62
CA GLU A 106 3.32 24.28 12.01
C GLU A 106 3.39 24.67 13.49
N ASN A 107 4.30 24.03 14.20
CA ASN A 107 4.47 24.15 15.63
C ASN A 107 5.95 24.32 15.97
N GLN A 108 6.22 24.85 17.17
CA GLN A 108 7.58 25.12 17.64
C GLN A 108 8.44 23.84 17.75
N ASP A 109 7.79 22.68 17.94
CA ASP A 109 8.45 21.38 18.04
C ASP A 109 8.83 20.79 16.66
N GLY A 110 8.48 21.47 15.56
CA GLY A 110 8.78 21.02 14.20
C GLY A 110 8.06 19.73 13.79
N ILE A 111 6.99 19.35 14.48
CA ILE A 111 6.23 18.14 14.19
C ILE A 111 5.40 18.36 12.93
N GLN A 112 5.58 17.50 11.94
CA GLN A 112 4.83 17.47 10.70
C GLN A 112 4.05 16.15 10.59
N GLY A 113 2.93 16.23 9.88
CA GLY A 113 2.12 15.07 9.53
C GLY A 113 0.66 15.23 9.89
N SER A 114 -0.05 14.11 9.77
CA SER A 114 -1.48 14.05 10.04
C SER A 114 -1.81 13.14 11.22
N CYS A 115 -2.62 13.65 12.15
CA CYS A 115 -3.17 12.86 13.24
C CYS A 115 -4.40 13.54 13.86
N VAL A 116 -5.54 12.84 13.94
CA VAL A 116 -6.77 13.40 14.53
C VAL A 116 -6.62 13.64 16.03
N PHE A 117 -6.06 12.67 16.76
CA PHE A 117 -5.97 12.72 18.23
C PHE A 117 -4.63 13.25 18.72
N PHE A 118 -3.98 14.12 17.95
CA PHE A 118 -2.62 14.59 18.29
C PHE A 118 -2.56 15.27 19.66
N LYS A 119 -3.60 16.03 20.02
CA LYS A 119 -3.68 16.77 21.29
C LYS A 119 -4.35 15.95 22.41
N GLU A 120 -5.21 15.01 22.03
CA GLU A 120 -6.06 14.23 22.93
C GLU A 120 -5.38 12.97 23.43
N ARG A 121 -4.45 12.39 22.65
CA ARG A 121 -3.73 11.17 23.02
C ARG A 121 -2.80 11.42 24.22
N LYS A 122 -2.70 10.44 25.10
CA LYS A 122 -1.84 10.52 26.30
C LYS A 122 -0.53 9.81 26.05
N ASN A 123 0.60 10.48 26.28
CA ASN A 123 1.90 9.82 26.22
C ASN A 123 2.07 8.89 27.43
N VAL A 124 2.07 7.58 27.18
CA VAL A 124 2.21 6.52 28.18
C VAL A 124 3.59 5.84 28.15
N THR A 125 4.55 6.40 27.40
CA THR A 125 5.91 5.85 27.26
C THR A 125 6.56 5.54 28.61
N LYS A 126 6.42 6.43 29.60
CA LYS A 126 6.99 6.25 30.95
C LYS A 126 6.31 5.15 31.78
N GLN A 127 5.10 4.74 31.40
CA GLN A 127 4.39 3.62 32.02
C GLN A 127 4.81 2.28 31.40
N ILE A 128 5.26 2.32 30.15
CA ILE A 128 5.68 1.14 29.38
C ILE A 128 7.17 0.83 29.57
N ARG A 129 8.02 1.87 29.71
CA ARG A 129 9.47 1.71 29.85
C ARG A 129 10.10 2.63 30.87
N SER A 130 11.18 2.15 31.48
CA SER A 130 12.03 2.92 32.37
C SER A 130 12.87 3.95 31.61
N LYS A 131 13.54 4.85 32.35
CA LYS A 131 14.54 5.77 31.77
C LYS A 131 15.75 5.05 31.15
N SER A 132 16.04 3.83 31.58
CA SER A 132 17.09 2.98 31.02
C SER A 132 16.61 2.15 29.83
N PHE A 133 15.43 2.45 29.28
CA PHE A 133 14.79 1.74 28.17
C PHE A 133 14.48 0.27 28.48
N ALA A 134 14.39 -0.11 29.75
CA ALA A 134 13.94 -1.44 30.14
C ALA A 134 12.40 -1.51 30.13
N PRO A 135 11.79 -2.61 29.65
CA PRO A 135 10.35 -2.79 29.69
C PRO A 135 9.84 -2.88 31.13
N LEU A 136 8.81 -2.10 31.45
CA LEU A 136 8.09 -2.15 32.73
C LEU A 136 6.87 -3.05 32.66
N VAL A 137 6.34 -3.24 31.46
CA VAL A 137 5.22 -4.13 31.18
C VAL A 137 5.57 -5.06 30.03
N ASN A 138 5.09 -6.30 30.09
CA ASN A 138 5.19 -7.25 28.99
C ASN A 138 4.09 -7.00 27.93
N LEU A 139 4.10 -7.77 26.84
CA LEU A 139 3.16 -7.59 25.74
C LEU A 139 1.72 -7.86 26.17
N GLU A 140 1.48 -8.92 26.95
CA GLU A 140 0.15 -9.34 27.41
C GLU A 140 -0.45 -8.28 28.34
N GLU A 141 0.34 -7.81 29.31
CA GLU A 141 -0.04 -6.71 30.22
C GLU A 141 -0.36 -5.41 29.46
N ALA A 142 0.42 -5.07 28.43
CA ALA A 142 0.16 -3.90 27.60
C ALA A 142 -1.14 -4.04 26.80
N GLN A 143 -1.43 -5.24 26.29
CA GLN A 143 -2.67 -5.54 25.56
C GLN A 143 -3.88 -5.52 26.48
N GLU A 144 -3.79 -6.08 27.69
CA GLU A 144 -4.87 -6.03 28.69
C GLU A 144 -5.16 -4.60 29.14
N ARG A 145 -4.11 -3.80 29.36
CA ARG A 145 -4.24 -2.45 29.89
C ARG A 145 -4.77 -1.44 28.89
N TYR A 146 -4.31 -1.50 27.64
CA TYR A 146 -4.57 -0.46 26.64
C TYR A 146 -5.30 -0.97 25.40
N GLY A 147 -5.32 -2.28 25.15
CA GLY A 147 -5.97 -2.88 23.99
C GLY A 147 -5.62 -2.19 22.67
N ARG A 148 -6.65 -1.83 21.90
CA ARG A 148 -6.54 -1.12 20.62
C ARG A 148 -6.37 0.39 20.74
N LYS A 149 -6.26 0.93 21.96
CA LYS A 149 -5.94 2.35 22.18
C LYS A 149 -4.44 2.61 22.17
N LEU A 150 -3.60 1.58 22.38
CA LEU A 150 -2.15 1.75 22.37
C LEU A 150 -1.64 1.90 20.94
N VAL A 151 -1.00 3.03 20.66
CA VAL A 151 -0.27 3.27 19.42
C VAL A 151 1.21 3.51 19.68
N VAL A 152 2.03 2.95 18.80
CA VAL A 152 3.47 3.20 18.74
C VAL A 152 3.73 4.23 17.65
N VAL A 153 4.42 5.31 17.99
CA VAL A 153 4.70 6.44 17.11
C VAL A 153 6.20 6.65 17.03
N ALA A 154 6.74 6.63 15.81
CA ALA A 154 8.13 6.96 15.54
C ALA A 154 8.40 8.47 15.61
N SER A 155 9.63 8.83 15.99
CA SER A 155 10.11 10.22 16.02
C SER A 155 9.97 10.89 14.65
N GLN A 156 9.86 12.23 14.63
CA GLN A 156 9.76 13.00 13.39
C GLN A 156 10.92 12.69 12.43
N ALA A 157 12.15 12.62 12.96
CA ALA A 157 13.35 12.30 12.19
C ALA A 157 13.29 10.88 11.60
N LEU A 158 12.88 9.88 12.39
CA LEU A 158 12.77 8.50 11.93
C LEU A 158 11.69 8.36 10.85
N ARG A 159 10.50 8.94 11.06
CA ARG A 159 9.43 8.96 10.04
C ARG A 159 9.92 9.60 8.74
N PHE A 160 10.55 10.77 8.84
CA PHE A 160 11.05 11.46 7.65
C PHE A 160 12.11 10.63 6.91
N ARG A 161 13.09 10.07 7.64
CA ARG A 161 14.14 9.22 7.09
C ARG A 161 13.57 7.98 6.38
N THR A 162 12.55 7.36 6.96
CA THR A 162 11.82 6.25 6.36
C THR A 162 11.18 6.66 5.03
N LEU A 163 10.49 7.79 4.97
CA LEU A 163 9.78 8.25 3.76
C LEU A 163 10.73 8.64 2.62
N ILE A 164 11.80 9.37 2.92
CA ILE A 164 12.74 9.84 1.88
C ILE A 164 13.70 8.74 1.43
N GLY A 165 13.94 7.73 2.26
CA GLY A 165 14.89 6.65 1.99
C GLY A 165 16.35 7.06 2.18
N SER A 166 17.24 6.07 2.07
CA SER A 166 18.66 6.22 2.48
C SER A 166 19.46 7.19 1.61
N ASN A 167 19.06 7.38 0.35
CA ASN A 167 19.81 8.12 -0.66
C ASN A 167 19.49 9.62 -0.70
N ASN A 168 18.50 10.07 0.06
CA ASN A 168 18.06 11.46 0.09
C ASN A 168 18.56 12.18 1.35
N ASP A 169 18.65 13.51 1.24
CA ASP A 169 19.12 14.40 2.30
C ASP A 169 18.13 14.46 3.49
N PRO A 170 18.53 14.01 4.70
CA PRO A 170 17.70 14.08 5.91
C PRO A 170 17.36 15.49 6.37
N GLU A 171 18.06 16.51 5.89
CA GLU A 171 17.81 17.92 6.24
C GLU A 171 16.96 18.65 5.18
N SER A 172 16.50 17.92 4.14
CA SER A 172 15.68 18.50 3.10
C SER A 172 14.34 19.00 3.64
N LYS A 173 14.03 20.27 3.38
CA LYS A 173 12.79 20.90 3.86
C LYS A 173 11.65 20.62 2.89
N ILE A 174 10.58 20.01 3.42
CA ILE A 174 9.32 19.79 2.72
C ILE A 174 8.23 20.57 3.46
N SER A 175 7.34 21.22 2.71
CA SER A 175 6.18 21.87 3.32
C SER A 175 5.30 20.84 4.03
N ASN A 176 4.60 21.28 5.07
CA ASN A 176 3.77 20.39 5.86
C ASN A 176 2.67 19.67 5.04
N ASP A 177 2.02 20.39 4.11
CA ASP A 177 1.04 19.81 3.19
C ASP A 177 1.66 18.71 2.30
N SER A 178 2.84 18.96 1.72
CA SER A 178 3.54 17.97 0.90
C SER A 178 4.04 16.79 1.74
N TYR A 179 4.45 17.02 2.99
CA TYR A 179 4.82 15.96 3.93
C TYR A 179 3.63 15.05 4.26
N CYS A 180 2.44 15.61 4.50
CA CYS A 180 1.23 14.82 4.73
C CYS A 180 0.87 13.95 3.52
N VAL A 181 1.03 14.48 2.30
CA VAL A 181 0.88 13.68 1.06
C VAL A 181 1.91 12.55 1.02
N LEU A 182 3.16 12.85 1.36
CA LEU A 182 4.24 11.86 1.39
C LEU A 182 3.99 10.75 2.42
N GLU A 183 3.55 11.09 3.63
CA GLU A 183 3.12 10.13 4.66
C GLU A 183 1.99 9.25 4.14
N ARG A 184 0.97 9.84 3.51
CA ARG A 184 -0.16 9.06 2.99
C ARG A 184 0.27 8.08 1.90
N VAL A 185 1.11 8.52 0.96
CA VAL A 185 1.71 7.64 -0.06
C VAL A 185 2.56 6.55 0.59
N GLY A 186 3.32 6.88 1.65
CA GLY A 186 4.14 5.95 2.40
C GLY A 186 3.35 4.81 3.06
N ARG A 187 2.20 5.13 3.66
CA ARG A 187 1.27 4.13 4.25
C ARG A 187 0.83 3.09 3.22
N GLY A 188 0.71 3.47 1.95
CA GLY A 188 0.35 2.59 0.84
C GLY A 188 1.44 1.60 0.40
N ARG A 189 2.69 1.73 0.85
CA ARG A 189 3.79 0.79 0.54
C ARG A 189 3.86 0.44 -0.96
N TRP A 190 3.80 -0.86 -1.31
CA TRP A 190 3.81 -1.36 -2.71
C TRP A 190 2.46 -1.23 -3.44
N GLN A 191 1.39 -0.92 -2.72
CA GLN A 191 0.04 -0.69 -3.27
C GLN A 191 -0.13 0.75 -3.78
N GLY A 192 0.60 1.68 -3.17
CA GLY A 192 0.59 3.10 -3.52
C GLY A 192 -0.77 3.77 -3.35
N GLU A 193 -0.81 5.05 -3.70
CA GLU A 193 -2.02 5.87 -3.63
C GLU A 193 -2.33 6.49 -4.98
N LEU A 194 -3.61 6.49 -5.34
CA LEU A 194 -4.05 7.13 -6.58
C LEU A 194 -4.20 8.63 -6.36
N GLN A 195 -3.70 9.43 -7.29
CA GLN A 195 -3.87 10.88 -7.24
C GLN A 195 -5.35 11.27 -7.12
N SER A 196 -6.24 10.56 -7.83
CA SER A 196 -7.70 10.74 -7.74
C SER A 196 -8.25 10.62 -6.32
N ASP A 197 -7.77 9.63 -5.57
CA ASP A 197 -8.27 9.31 -4.23
C ASP A 197 -7.71 10.31 -3.21
N LEU A 198 -6.46 10.73 -3.40
CA LEU A 198 -5.82 11.75 -2.57
C LEU A 198 -6.55 13.10 -2.66
N HIS A 199 -6.77 13.64 -3.87
CA HIS A 199 -7.37 14.98 -3.97
C HIS A 199 -8.90 14.98 -3.79
N GLY A 200 -9.59 13.96 -4.29
CA GLY A 200 -11.06 13.91 -4.26
C GLY A 200 -11.63 13.55 -2.88
N SER A 201 -11.13 12.49 -2.26
CA SER A 201 -11.69 11.98 -1.00
C SER A 201 -10.92 12.42 0.26
N LEU A 202 -9.59 12.35 0.23
CA LEU A 202 -8.78 12.48 1.45
C LEU A 202 -8.48 13.93 1.80
N PHE A 203 -7.78 14.64 0.92
CA PHE A 203 -7.37 16.02 1.14
C PHE A 203 -8.48 17.02 0.80
N LYS A 204 -9.47 16.62 -0.01
CA LYS A 204 -10.57 17.47 -0.49
C LYS A 204 -10.04 18.79 -1.08
N ILE A 205 -8.96 18.69 -1.85
CA ILE A 205 -8.29 19.80 -2.53
C ILE A 205 -8.53 19.70 -4.03
N ASP A 206 -8.44 20.82 -4.72
CA ASP A 206 -8.52 20.81 -6.18
C ASP A 206 -7.30 20.10 -6.82
N ALA A 207 -7.46 19.66 -8.06
CA ALA A 207 -6.42 18.96 -8.81
C ALA A 207 -5.15 19.80 -9.04
N ARG A 208 -5.26 21.13 -9.08
CA ARG A 208 -4.14 22.05 -9.28
C ARG A 208 -3.27 22.10 -8.02
N LYS A 209 -3.86 22.21 -6.82
CA LYS A 209 -3.16 22.13 -5.55
C LYS A 209 -2.50 20.77 -5.40
N MET A 210 -3.20 19.67 -5.69
CA MET A 210 -2.61 18.33 -5.65
C MET A 210 -1.41 18.20 -6.61
N HIS A 211 -1.54 18.71 -7.84
CA HIS A 211 -0.41 18.75 -8.78
C HIS A 211 0.79 19.49 -8.22
N TYR A 212 0.58 20.64 -7.57
CA TYR A 212 1.65 21.43 -6.95
C TYR A 212 2.34 20.66 -5.80
N LEU A 213 1.57 20.11 -4.87
CA LEU A 213 2.10 19.32 -3.75
C LEU A 213 2.91 18.13 -4.24
N ARG A 214 2.40 17.42 -5.25
CA ARG A 214 3.08 16.29 -5.91
C ARG A 214 4.35 16.72 -6.64
N LYS A 215 4.33 17.84 -7.36
CA LYS A 215 5.46 18.33 -8.17
C LYS A 215 6.71 18.54 -7.30
N CYS A 216 6.53 19.07 -6.09
CA CYS A 216 7.61 19.19 -5.11
C CYS A 216 8.24 17.81 -4.79
N LEU A 217 7.40 16.83 -4.42
CA LEU A 217 7.86 15.49 -4.06
C LEU A 217 8.57 14.75 -5.21
N VAL A 218 8.10 14.95 -6.45
CA VAL A 218 8.75 14.39 -7.65
C VAL A 218 10.10 15.05 -7.93
N LYS A 219 10.19 16.39 -7.79
CA LYS A 219 11.44 17.14 -7.98
C LYS A 219 12.54 16.67 -7.04
N HIS A 220 12.18 16.34 -5.80
CA HIS A 220 13.09 15.76 -4.80
C HIS A 220 13.23 14.25 -4.90
N GLU A 221 12.71 13.62 -5.95
CA GLU A 221 12.76 12.19 -6.19
C GLU A 221 12.25 11.32 -5.02
N LEU A 222 11.27 11.81 -4.26
CA LEU A 222 10.73 11.09 -3.10
C LEU A 222 9.64 10.10 -3.51
N ILE A 223 8.92 10.43 -4.59
CA ILE A 223 7.86 9.61 -5.15
C ILE A 223 8.07 9.37 -6.65
N THR A 224 7.46 8.30 -7.13
CA THR A 224 7.37 7.95 -8.55
C THR A 224 5.93 8.04 -9.02
N MET A 225 5.74 8.18 -10.32
CA MET A 225 4.44 8.32 -10.95
C MET A 225 4.27 7.26 -12.03
N GLN A 226 3.13 6.59 -12.03
CA GLN A 226 2.76 5.63 -13.06
C GLN A 226 1.34 5.91 -13.55
N SER A 227 1.11 5.75 -14.85
CA SER A 227 -0.24 5.82 -15.39
C SER A 227 -1.06 4.65 -14.83
N TYR A 228 -2.27 4.96 -14.37
CA TYR A 228 -3.19 3.97 -13.84
C TYR A 228 -4.57 4.21 -14.43
N VAL A 229 -5.21 3.16 -14.95
CA VAL A 229 -6.54 3.24 -15.54
C VAL A 229 -7.42 2.22 -14.87
N ARG A 230 -8.56 2.69 -14.35
CA ARG A 230 -9.59 1.83 -13.76
C ARG A 230 -10.85 1.86 -14.60
N ARG A 231 -11.59 0.74 -14.61
CA ARG A 231 -12.90 0.67 -15.24
C ARG A 231 -14.00 0.81 -14.19
N LEU A 232 -14.82 1.84 -14.31
CA LEU A 232 -15.96 2.08 -13.42
C LEU A 232 -17.07 1.04 -13.67
N LYS A 233 -18.00 0.93 -12.72
CA LYS A 233 -19.22 0.10 -12.84
C LYS A 233 -20.05 0.48 -14.07
N THR A 234 -20.02 1.75 -14.46
CA THR A 234 -20.68 2.30 -15.66
C THR A 234 -20.00 1.88 -16.98
N GLY A 235 -18.85 1.19 -16.92
CA GLY A 235 -18.05 0.80 -18.07
C GLY A 235 -17.07 1.88 -18.54
N GLN A 236 -17.17 3.11 -18.03
CA GLN A 236 -16.25 4.21 -18.34
C GLN A 236 -14.86 3.97 -17.77
N GLN A 237 -13.83 4.43 -18.49
CA GLN A 237 -12.45 4.42 -18.03
C GLN A 237 -12.14 5.71 -17.27
N GLN A 238 -11.53 5.56 -16.10
CA GLN A 238 -11.03 6.68 -15.31
C GLN A 238 -9.50 6.60 -15.28
N HIS A 239 -8.86 7.65 -15.81
CA HIS A 239 -7.42 7.81 -15.77
C HIS A 239 -6.99 8.47 -14.47
N SER A 240 -5.97 7.93 -13.85
CA SER A 240 -5.34 8.45 -12.64
C SER A 240 -3.83 8.24 -12.72
N ILE A 241 -3.13 8.72 -11.69
CA ILE A 241 -1.70 8.53 -11.53
C ILE A 241 -1.51 7.76 -10.22
N LEU A 242 -0.86 6.60 -10.31
CA LEU A 242 -0.41 5.86 -9.15
C LEU A 242 0.88 6.50 -8.62
N LEU A 243 0.84 6.87 -7.35
CA LEU A 243 1.96 7.45 -6.61
C LEU A 243 2.53 6.39 -5.66
N LEU A 244 3.83 6.19 -5.72
CA LEU A 244 4.58 5.28 -4.86
C LEU A 244 5.80 6.01 -4.30
N LEU A 245 6.20 5.74 -3.07
CA LEU A 245 7.53 6.14 -2.60
C LEU A 245 8.60 5.55 -3.53
N LYS A 246 9.67 6.30 -3.81
CA LYS A 246 10.75 5.84 -4.70
C LYS A 246 11.34 4.49 -4.27
N ARG A 247 11.46 4.26 -2.96
CA ARG A 247 11.96 3.00 -2.38
C ARG A 247 11.03 1.80 -2.53
N PHE A 248 9.73 2.03 -2.81
CA PHE A 248 8.73 0.98 -3.05
C PHE A 248 8.32 0.89 -4.52
N HIS A 249 9.04 1.59 -5.40
CA HIS A 249 8.72 1.61 -6.81
C HIS A 249 8.82 0.21 -7.42
N VAL A 250 7.74 -0.22 -8.06
CA VAL A 250 7.68 -1.42 -8.88
C VAL A 250 7.13 -1.01 -10.23
N ASN A 251 7.80 -1.37 -11.32
CA ASN A 251 7.34 -1.00 -12.65
C ASN A 251 6.12 -1.84 -13.07
N ARG A 252 4.90 -1.33 -12.83
CA ARG A 252 3.64 -2.00 -13.16
C ARG A 252 3.29 -1.90 -14.65
N SER A 253 3.82 -0.90 -15.36
CA SER A 253 3.63 -0.68 -16.81
C SER A 253 4.12 -1.84 -17.69
N VAL A 254 5.19 -2.53 -17.28
CA VAL A 254 5.78 -3.63 -18.09
C VAL A 254 4.98 -4.91 -17.95
N TRP A 255 4.32 -5.13 -16.81
CA TRP A 255 3.45 -6.30 -16.58
C TRP A 255 2.33 -6.34 -17.63
N PHE A 256 1.73 -5.18 -17.92
CA PHE A 256 0.74 -5.03 -18.99
C PHE A 256 1.29 -5.33 -20.38
N ARG A 257 2.53 -4.90 -20.66
CA ARG A 257 3.19 -5.17 -21.96
C ARG A 257 3.57 -6.64 -22.14
N PHE A 258 3.95 -7.32 -21.05
CA PHE A 258 4.29 -8.74 -21.07
C PHE A 258 3.06 -9.63 -21.26
N CYS A 259 1.94 -9.33 -20.60
CA CYS A 259 0.67 -10.02 -20.87
C CYS A 259 0.19 -9.80 -22.30
N PHE A 260 0.29 -8.57 -22.84
CA PHE A 260 -0.06 -8.29 -24.24
C PHE A 260 0.82 -9.08 -25.23
N SER A 261 2.11 -9.21 -24.93
CA SER A 261 3.04 -10.02 -25.75
C SER A 261 2.77 -11.51 -25.64
N ALA A 262 2.45 -12.03 -24.45
CA ALA A 262 2.10 -13.45 -24.26
C ALA A 262 0.76 -13.80 -24.93
N TYR A 263 -0.21 -12.88 -24.92
CA TYR A 263 -1.46 -13.02 -25.65
C TYR A 263 -1.23 -12.98 -27.15
N LEU A 264 -0.44 -12.03 -27.68
CA LEU A 264 -0.08 -12.02 -29.10
C LEU A 264 0.62 -13.32 -29.51
N VAL A 265 1.55 -13.85 -28.72
CA VAL A 265 2.21 -15.14 -29.03
C VAL A 265 1.21 -16.31 -29.04
N ASN A 266 0.19 -16.31 -28.17
CA ASN A 266 -0.87 -17.32 -28.18
C ASN A 266 -1.91 -17.11 -29.30
N SER A 267 -2.23 -15.87 -29.66
CA SER A 267 -3.12 -15.52 -30.77
C SER A 267 -2.47 -15.80 -32.13
N TYR A 268 -1.15 -15.62 -32.26
CA TYR A 268 -0.38 -15.99 -33.45
C TYR A 268 -0.21 -17.50 -33.62
N LYS A 269 -0.31 -18.29 -32.53
CA LYS A 269 -0.40 -19.75 -32.62
C LYS A 269 -1.79 -20.26 -33.00
N PHE A 270 -2.85 -19.48 -32.75
CA PHE A 270 -4.22 -19.82 -33.17
C PHE A 270 -4.58 -19.33 -34.59
N SER A 271 -3.89 -18.32 -35.12
CA SER A 271 -4.13 -17.83 -36.49
C SER A 271 -3.41 -18.64 -37.58
N ASN A 272 -2.38 -19.42 -37.25
CA ASN A 272 -1.65 -20.28 -38.20
C ASN A 272 -2.23 -21.69 -38.39
N PHE A 273 -3.44 -21.98 -37.90
CA PHE A 273 -4.14 -23.26 -38.13
C PHE A 273 -5.43 -23.13 -38.95
N ARG A 274 -5.68 -21.99 -39.60
CA ARG A 274 -6.87 -21.80 -40.45
C ARG A 274 -6.59 -21.26 -41.85
N HIS A 275 -5.44 -21.51 -42.46
CA HIS A 275 -5.30 -21.39 -43.91
C HIS A 275 -4.44 -22.54 -44.44
N ASN A 276 -5.07 -23.69 -44.65
CA ASN A 276 -4.69 -24.62 -45.70
C ASN A 276 -5.98 -25.23 -46.25
N LYS A 277 -6.39 -24.74 -47.43
CA LYS A 277 -7.33 -25.44 -48.30
C LYS A 277 -6.62 -26.70 -48.78
N ILE A 278 -7.21 -27.87 -48.52
CA ILE A 278 -6.92 -29.12 -49.22
C ILE A 278 -8.27 -29.64 -49.71
N PRO A 279 -8.40 -30.07 -50.99
CA PRO A 279 -9.67 -30.42 -51.60
C PRO A 279 -10.12 -31.81 -51.13
N ALA A 280 -11.43 -32.00 -50.99
CA ALA A 280 -12.04 -33.29 -50.72
C ALA A 280 -12.53 -33.89 -52.03
N GLU A 281 -11.78 -34.84 -52.57
CA GLU A 281 -12.30 -35.90 -53.44
C GLU A 281 -12.32 -37.21 -52.65
N ASP A 282 -13.52 -37.81 -52.63
CA ASP A 282 -13.90 -39.22 -52.55
C ASP A 282 -13.13 -40.20 -51.64
N PHE A 283 -13.87 -40.89 -50.75
CA PHE A 283 -14.28 -42.28 -50.98
C PHE A 283 -15.12 -42.86 -49.82
N THR A 284 -15.96 -43.84 -50.19
CA THR A 284 -16.79 -44.79 -49.41
C THR A 284 -18.19 -44.29 -49.02
N SER A 285 -19.28 -45.03 -49.24
CA SER A 285 -19.54 -46.30 -49.93
C SER A 285 -21.06 -46.54 -49.90
N ILE A 286 -21.63 -46.99 -51.03
CA ILE A 286 -22.72 -47.99 -51.16
C ILE A 286 -24.07 -47.64 -50.48
N THR A 287 -25.17 -47.56 -51.26
CA THR A 287 -26.23 -48.62 -51.36
C THR A 287 -27.36 -48.21 -52.33
N THR A 288 -27.59 -49.04 -53.36
CA THR A 288 -28.86 -49.38 -54.09
C THR A 288 -29.71 -48.36 -54.87
N ARG A 289 -29.78 -48.55 -56.20
CA ARG A 289 -30.93 -49.02 -57.03
C ARG A 289 -30.71 -48.56 -58.49
N SER A 290 -30.30 -49.42 -59.43
CA SER A 290 -31.09 -50.39 -60.23
C SER A 290 -31.89 -49.76 -61.39
N ILE A 291 -31.65 -50.30 -62.61
CA ILE A 291 -32.54 -50.37 -63.81
C ILE A 291 -32.60 -49.06 -64.66
N LYS A 292 -32.40 -48.95 -66.00
CA LYS A 292 -32.56 -49.80 -67.22
C LYS A 292 -31.71 -49.17 -68.36
N GLN A 293 -30.92 -49.93 -69.11
CA GLN A 293 -31.14 -50.37 -70.52
C GLN A 293 -31.33 -49.27 -71.58
N GLY A 294 -30.55 -49.39 -72.67
CA GLY A 294 -30.85 -48.79 -73.98
C GLY A 294 -29.63 -48.17 -74.63
#